data_AF-A0AAV3BCK9-F1
#
_entry.id   AF-A0AAV3BCK9-F1
#
_cell.length_a   1.000
_cell.length_b   1.000
_cell.length_c   1.000
_cell.angle_alpha   90.00
_cell.angle_beta   90.00
_cell.angle_gamma   90.00
#
_symmetry.space_group_name_H-M   'P 1'
#
loop_
_entity.id
_entity.type
_entity.pdbx_description
1 polymer ?
#
loop_
_entity_poly.entity_id
_entity_poly.type
_entity_poly.pdbx_seq_one_letter_code
_entity_poly.pdbx_strand_id
1 'polypeptide(L)'
;MNLSNITSNVSMPNIEPDREIHSARTSTAALTPADYYAIWEKWESEAIPGTDEQRRFAVECMKDCLEKNTYHLCLRDLNLASLPDILPPCNELDLMGNKLTELPATLPDNLQKLNASFNQLRTLPDTLPASLLSLNVYGNELERLPESLPEGLKELDVNDNESLQLPNRLPPNLESLGIASCGLTELPTLPNSLKRLDADSNQLRTLPDTLPISLLNLSVTSNQLTQLPETLPASLSFLMVLSNRLTKLPENLPGSLRCISAEYNQLSQLPDLARLPQNCEILLEGNPLSTSTLQVLQHLRINPYYQGPRINWSELDNLPPASLRNIVATWLPPEQQNRLAGDWANIETEANSAAFSVFLHRLATTQNANNIPEFKQQIAAWLLQLADSPTLREQTFLIAQEASATCEDRITLTHNDMQKAVMLHEVEKGKYDEKLPELMARGREMFRLEQLENIAREKVKILKTLNVNSVDDIEVYLAYQVKLLNSLQLSSVNKEMRFFGVSHVTADDLLSAETRVKTAENQDFSRWLSQWSPWKSVVQRIEPERYAAAVEKQYHALENIYPDKLAAELAANGMTGDVDANRIVGKRINDELMGEIDMALTHEVLSAKGASSLLDNLWMEYLISP
;
A
#
# COMPACT_ATOMS: atom_id res chain seq x y z
N MET A 1 34.46 -42.23 -41.99
CA MET A 1 35.64 -43.02 -41.56
C MET A 1 36.39 -42.17 -40.55
N ASN A 2 36.19 -42.39 -39.25
CA ASN A 2 37.01 -43.25 -38.36
C ASN A 2 38.48 -42.82 -38.33
N LEU A 3 38.99 -42.27 -37.21
CA LEU A 3 39.38 -42.91 -35.94
C LEU A 3 40.75 -43.61 -36.02
N SER A 4 41.74 -43.08 -35.27
CA SER A 4 42.88 -43.78 -34.61
C SER A 4 43.92 -42.70 -34.21
N ASN A 5 44.15 -42.27 -32.98
CA ASN A 5 44.15 -42.85 -31.64
C ASN A 5 45.14 -44.02 -31.38
N ILE A 6 46.16 -43.68 -30.57
CA ILE A 6 46.83 -44.44 -29.48
C ILE A 6 47.78 -45.58 -29.92
N THR A 7 49.09 -45.54 -29.64
CA THR A 7 49.81 -45.99 -28.41
C THR A 7 51.32 -45.87 -28.73
N SER A 8 52.27 -45.57 -27.84
CA SER A 8 52.67 -46.40 -26.70
C SER A 8 53.61 -45.70 -25.71
N ASN A 9 53.34 -45.95 -24.42
CA ASN A 9 54.16 -45.84 -23.19
C ASN A 9 55.66 -46.19 -23.33
N VAL A 10 56.53 -45.58 -22.50
CA VAL A 10 57.02 -46.11 -21.19
C VAL A 10 57.96 -45.08 -20.46
N SER A 11 57.55 -44.70 -19.23
CA SER A 11 58.18 -44.39 -17.91
C SER A 11 59.68 -43.95 -17.76
N MET A 12 60.21 -43.15 -16.80
CA MET A 12 59.95 -42.58 -15.42
C MET A 12 60.94 -41.36 -15.20
N PRO A 13 61.11 -40.65 -14.03
CA PRO A 13 60.45 -40.65 -12.70
C PRO A 13 60.01 -39.26 -12.13
N ASN A 14 59.35 -39.33 -10.97
CA ASN A 14 58.81 -38.29 -10.07
C ASN A 14 59.84 -37.31 -9.47
N ILE A 15 59.59 -35.99 -9.51
CA ILE A 15 59.97 -34.97 -8.48
C ILE A 15 58.92 -33.83 -8.53
N GLU A 16 58.36 -33.44 -7.38
CA GLU A 16 57.34 -32.39 -7.19
C GLU A 16 57.80 -30.99 -7.69
N PRO A 17 56.89 -30.11 -8.17
CA PRO A 17 57.27 -28.75 -8.51
C PRO A 17 57.14 -27.80 -7.32
N ASP A 18 58.26 -27.14 -7.04
CA ASP A 18 58.46 -26.06 -6.08
C ASP A 18 57.44 -24.92 -6.24
N ARG A 19 56.88 -24.55 -5.08
CA ARG A 19 56.32 -23.23 -4.79
C ARG A 19 57.40 -22.17 -5.02
N GLU A 20 57.15 -21.18 -5.87
CA GLU A 20 57.58 -19.76 -5.71
C GLU A 20 57.43 -18.96 -7.01
N ILE A 21 56.22 -18.85 -7.59
CA ILE A 21 55.92 -17.75 -8.54
C ILE A 21 54.46 -17.31 -8.38
N HIS A 22 54.03 -16.93 -7.17
CA HIS A 22 52.78 -16.17 -6.96
C HIS A 22 52.88 -15.32 -5.69
N SER A 23 53.84 -14.39 -5.63
CA SER A 23 53.87 -13.36 -4.59
C SER A 23 54.19 -11.98 -5.18
N ALA A 24 53.28 -11.44 -5.99
CA ALA A 24 53.21 -10.00 -6.24
C ALA A 24 51.87 -9.64 -6.91
N ARG A 25 51.10 -8.77 -6.23
CA ARG A 25 49.75 -8.24 -6.57
C ARG A 25 48.64 -9.23 -6.18
N THR A 26 47.87 -9.04 -5.12
CA THR A 26 47.15 -7.84 -4.65
C THR A 26 46.99 -7.87 -3.12
N SER A 27 47.59 -6.90 -2.44
CA SER A 27 47.30 -6.58 -1.03
C SER A 27 46.55 -5.25 -1.06
N THR A 28 45.22 -5.29 -1.17
CA THR A 28 44.39 -4.16 -0.74
C THR A 28 44.52 -4.10 0.78
N ALA A 29 45.19 -3.05 1.29
CA ALA A 29 45.29 -2.83 2.72
C ALA A 29 43.87 -2.69 3.29
N ALA A 30 43.55 -3.45 4.34
CA ALA A 30 42.27 -3.32 5.02
C ALA A 30 42.18 -1.92 5.63
N LEU A 31 41.08 -1.20 5.34
CA LEU A 31 40.83 0.13 5.87
C LEU A 31 40.80 0.09 7.40
N THR A 32 41.52 1.02 8.02
CA THR A 32 41.44 1.23 9.48
C THR A 32 40.18 2.02 9.83
N PRO A 33 39.66 1.93 11.08
CA PRO A 33 38.51 2.75 11.49
C PRO A 33 38.71 4.25 11.28
N ALA A 34 39.94 4.74 11.42
CA ALA A 34 40.27 6.14 11.14
C ALA A 34 40.09 6.51 9.66
N ASP A 35 40.36 5.57 8.74
CA ASP A 35 40.15 5.79 7.31
C ASP A 35 38.66 5.91 6.98
N TYR A 36 37.80 5.06 7.58
CA TYR A 36 36.35 5.17 7.46
C TYR A 36 35.85 6.53 7.96
N TYR A 37 36.31 6.97 9.13
CA TYR A 37 35.85 8.23 9.72
C TYR A 37 36.23 9.42 8.85
N ALA A 38 37.45 9.43 8.29
CA ALA A 38 37.88 10.49 7.38
C ALA A 38 37.03 10.56 6.11
N ILE A 39 36.63 9.41 5.55
CA ILE A 39 35.74 9.34 4.36
C ILE A 39 34.36 9.91 4.70
N TRP A 40 33.78 9.49 5.83
CA TRP A 40 32.43 9.90 6.20
C TRP A 40 32.35 11.37 6.62
N GLU A 41 33.34 11.87 7.36
CA GLU A 41 33.42 13.30 7.74
C GLU A 41 33.61 14.19 6.51
N LYS A 42 34.36 13.73 5.51
CA LYS A 42 34.47 14.41 4.23
C LYS A 42 33.11 14.45 3.52
N TRP A 43 32.44 13.31 3.39
CA TRP A 43 31.11 13.23 2.76
C TRP A 43 30.06 14.09 3.48
N GLU A 44 30.10 14.15 4.81
CA GLU A 44 29.26 15.03 5.61
C GLU A 44 29.51 16.50 5.28
N SER A 45 30.78 16.91 5.15
CA SER A 45 31.16 18.29 4.83
C SER A 45 30.77 18.74 3.42
N GLU A 46 30.54 17.78 2.51
CA GLU A 46 30.12 18.02 1.13
C GLU A 46 28.58 18.17 0.98
N ALA A 47 27.83 18.21 2.09
CA ALA A 47 26.40 18.46 2.07
C ALA A 47 26.06 19.79 1.38
N ILE A 48 25.07 19.77 0.48
CA ILE A 48 24.63 20.98 -0.22
C ILE A 48 23.81 21.83 0.76
N PRO A 49 24.15 23.11 0.99
CA PRO A 49 23.37 23.95 1.89
C PRO A 49 21.92 24.10 1.41
N GLY A 50 20.95 23.76 2.27
CA GLY A 50 19.52 23.90 2.01
C GLY A 50 18.79 22.65 1.49
N THR A 51 19.42 21.47 1.47
CA THR A 51 18.80 20.21 1.01
C THR A 51 18.13 19.37 2.11
N ASP A 52 18.09 19.85 3.37
CA ASP A 52 17.59 19.13 4.56
C ASP A 52 18.17 17.71 4.71
N GLU A 53 19.37 17.47 4.17
CA GLU A 53 20.07 16.19 4.23
C GLU A 53 20.61 15.92 5.64
N GLN A 54 20.21 14.79 6.24
CA GLN A 54 20.68 14.40 7.58
C GLN A 54 22.00 13.60 7.51
N ARG A 55 23.00 14.11 6.78
CA ARG A 55 24.30 13.41 6.61
C ARG A 55 25.01 13.15 7.94
N ARG A 56 24.95 14.11 8.87
CA ARG A 56 25.55 13.96 10.19
C ARG A 56 25.01 12.76 10.95
N PHE A 57 23.69 12.58 10.97
CA PHE A 57 23.05 11.44 11.62
C PHE A 57 23.43 10.12 10.91
N ALA A 58 23.51 10.13 9.58
CA ALA A 58 24.00 8.98 8.83
C ALA A 58 25.45 8.62 9.20
N VAL A 59 26.34 9.60 9.34
CA VAL A 59 27.72 9.37 9.81
C VAL A 59 27.75 8.79 11.21
N GLU A 60 26.95 9.30 12.13
CA GLU A 60 26.86 8.76 13.50
C GLU A 60 26.38 7.30 13.49
N CYS A 61 25.36 6.97 12.69
CA CYS A 61 24.90 5.59 12.49
C CYS A 61 25.97 4.68 11.89
N MET A 62 26.75 5.18 10.93
CA MET A 62 27.86 4.42 10.32
C MET A 62 29.01 4.19 11.30
N LYS A 63 29.37 5.18 12.12
CA LYS A 63 30.35 5.06 13.21
C LYS A 63 29.90 4.02 14.23
N ASP A 64 28.65 4.13 14.69
CA ASP A 64 28.06 3.17 15.62
C ASP A 64 28.05 1.73 15.07
N CYS A 65 27.70 1.58 13.79
CA CYS A 65 27.71 0.29 13.11
C CYS A 65 29.11 -0.33 13.10
N LEU A 66 30.14 0.47 12.79
CA LEU A 66 31.52 0.01 12.74
C LEU A 66 32.08 -0.32 14.13
N GLU A 67 31.83 0.51 15.14
CA GLU A 67 32.36 0.32 16.50
C GLU A 67 31.71 -0.88 17.20
N LYS A 68 30.39 -1.05 17.03
CA LYS A 68 29.62 -2.12 17.66
C LYS A 68 29.57 -3.38 16.79
N ASN A 69 30.11 -3.33 15.57
CA ASN A 69 30.08 -4.40 14.57
C ASN A 69 28.65 -4.92 14.36
N THR A 70 27.71 -4.00 14.14
CA THR A 70 26.30 -4.36 14.00
C THR A 70 26.03 -5.06 12.67
N TYR A 71 25.09 -6.01 12.69
CA TYR A 71 24.66 -6.70 11.48
C TYR A 71 23.77 -5.83 10.58
N HIS A 72 23.09 -4.84 11.16
CA HIS A 72 22.10 -3.99 10.47
C HIS A 72 22.55 -2.52 10.53
N LEU A 73 22.56 -1.86 9.37
CA LEU A 73 22.75 -0.42 9.21
C LEU A 73 21.44 0.19 8.68
N CYS A 74 20.83 1.08 9.47
CA CYS A 74 19.60 1.79 9.11
C CYS A 74 19.91 3.24 8.79
N LEU A 75 19.66 3.66 7.56
CA LEU A 75 19.80 5.03 7.06
C LEU A 75 18.50 5.49 6.36
N ARG A 76 17.35 5.05 6.87
CA ARG A 76 16.02 5.33 6.31
C ARG A 76 15.54 6.75 6.62
N ASP A 77 14.79 7.36 5.69
CA ASP A 77 14.07 8.64 5.86
C ASP A 77 14.98 9.82 6.28
N LEU A 78 16.23 9.83 5.81
CA LEU A 78 17.25 10.84 6.15
C LEU A 78 17.39 11.94 5.08
N ASN A 79 16.50 11.96 4.08
CA ASN A 79 16.54 12.86 2.92
C ASN A 79 17.86 12.83 2.13
N LEU A 80 18.64 11.76 2.21
CA LEU A 80 19.98 11.70 1.60
C LEU A 80 19.90 11.76 0.07
N ALA A 81 20.70 12.63 -0.54
CA ALA A 81 20.81 12.71 -2.00
C ALA A 81 21.93 11.83 -2.58
N SER A 82 22.90 11.45 -1.74
CA SER A 82 24.03 10.59 -2.09
C SER A 82 24.45 9.76 -0.88
N LEU A 83 25.31 8.76 -1.09
CA LEU A 83 25.98 7.99 -0.04
C LEU A 83 27.51 8.17 -0.15
N PRO A 84 28.27 7.95 0.93
CA PRO A 84 29.72 7.89 0.82
C PRO A 84 30.15 6.69 -0.02
N ASP A 85 31.33 6.80 -0.65
CA ASP A 85 31.90 5.75 -1.50
C ASP A 85 32.07 4.39 -0.78
N ILE A 86 32.27 4.43 0.54
CA ILE A 86 32.53 3.26 1.37
C ILE A 86 31.60 3.28 2.58
N LEU A 87 30.79 2.22 2.70
CA LEU A 87 29.92 1.95 3.85
C LEU A 87 30.60 1.01 4.85
N PRO A 88 30.24 1.03 6.13
CA PRO A 88 30.77 0.07 7.09
C PRO A 88 30.33 -1.36 6.74
N PRO A 89 31.08 -2.39 7.17
CA PRO A 89 30.71 -3.78 6.96
C PRO A 89 29.40 -4.10 7.70
N CYS A 90 28.37 -4.50 6.96
CA CYS A 90 27.09 -4.94 7.50
C CYS A 90 26.48 -6.08 6.68
N ASN A 91 25.45 -6.73 7.23
CA ASN A 91 24.68 -7.79 6.58
C ASN A 91 23.31 -7.31 6.08
N GLU A 92 22.75 -6.28 6.70
CA GLU A 92 21.47 -5.68 6.32
C GLU A 92 21.64 -4.17 6.20
N LEU A 93 21.20 -3.61 5.07
CA LEU A 93 21.29 -2.19 4.76
C LEU A 93 19.91 -1.66 4.38
N ASP A 94 19.39 -0.72 5.17
CA ASP A 94 18.11 -0.06 4.92
C ASP A 94 18.35 1.41 4.55
N LEU A 95 18.04 1.76 3.31
CA LEU A 95 18.17 3.08 2.68
C LEU A 95 16.80 3.64 2.27
N MET A 96 15.70 3.05 2.76
CA MET A 96 14.36 3.40 2.33
C MET A 96 14.03 4.89 2.52
N GLY A 97 13.25 5.47 1.60
CA GLY A 97 12.67 6.81 1.80
C GLY A 97 13.70 7.94 1.75
N ASN A 98 14.74 7.80 0.92
CA ASN A 98 15.71 8.87 0.67
C ASN A 98 15.51 9.45 -0.74
N LYS A 99 16.43 10.31 -1.18
CA LYS A 99 16.43 10.96 -2.50
C LYS A 99 17.63 10.49 -3.32
N LEU A 100 18.06 9.23 -3.13
CA LEU A 100 19.25 8.69 -3.78
C LEU A 100 18.99 8.52 -5.28
N THR A 101 19.91 9.03 -6.09
CA THR A 101 19.88 8.85 -7.56
C THR A 101 20.78 7.71 -8.03
N GLU A 102 21.77 7.35 -7.20
CA GLU A 102 22.68 6.23 -7.41
C GLU A 102 23.07 5.58 -6.08
N LEU A 103 23.49 4.31 -6.14
CA LEU A 103 24.14 3.61 -5.05
C LEU A 103 25.66 3.64 -5.25
N PRO A 104 26.46 3.56 -4.18
CA PRO A 104 27.92 3.50 -4.31
C PRO A 104 28.34 2.28 -5.13
N ALA A 105 29.43 2.42 -5.87
CA ALA A 105 29.94 1.37 -6.77
C ALA A 105 30.29 0.08 -6.01
N THR A 106 30.64 0.19 -4.73
CA THR A 106 30.97 -0.94 -3.86
C THR A 106 30.04 -0.97 -2.66
N LEU A 107 29.23 -2.03 -2.57
CA LEU A 107 28.43 -2.35 -1.40
C LEU A 107 29.19 -3.31 -0.46
N PRO A 108 28.82 -3.40 0.83
CA PRO A 108 29.49 -4.30 1.78
C PRO A 108 29.51 -5.77 1.30
N ASP A 109 30.67 -6.43 1.35
CA ASP A 109 30.87 -7.78 0.79
C ASP A 109 29.95 -8.85 1.42
N ASN A 110 29.59 -8.69 2.70
CA ASN A 110 28.76 -9.62 3.47
C ASN A 110 27.26 -9.25 3.47
N LEU A 111 26.85 -8.29 2.64
CA LEU A 111 25.48 -7.80 2.59
C LEU A 111 24.52 -8.89 2.09
N GLN A 112 23.58 -9.27 2.95
CA GLN A 112 22.55 -10.28 2.68
C GLN A 112 21.20 -9.65 2.34
N LYS A 113 20.87 -8.47 2.88
CA LYS A 113 19.62 -7.76 2.58
C LYS A 113 19.89 -6.30 2.26
N LEU A 114 19.32 -5.83 1.16
CA LEU A 114 19.33 -4.44 0.75
C LEU A 114 17.90 -3.96 0.55
N ASN A 115 17.49 -2.96 1.32
CA ASN A 115 16.29 -2.20 1.07
C ASN A 115 16.66 -0.78 0.61
N ALA A 116 16.46 -0.47 -0.65
CA ALA A 116 16.61 0.86 -1.23
C ALA A 116 15.31 1.35 -1.87
N SER A 117 14.17 0.92 -1.32
CA SER A 117 12.84 1.34 -1.76
C SER A 117 12.57 2.83 -1.56
N PHE A 118 11.63 3.40 -2.32
CA PHE A 118 11.24 4.80 -2.25
C PHE A 118 12.44 5.75 -2.35
N ASN A 119 13.18 5.64 -3.45
CA ASN A 119 14.30 6.50 -3.81
C ASN A 119 14.10 6.98 -5.27
N GLN A 120 15.14 7.59 -5.87
CA GLN A 120 15.12 8.09 -7.24
C GLN A 120 16.18 7.37 -8.11
N LEU A 121 16.45 6.09 -7.80
CA LEU A 121 17.50 5.32 -8.46
C LEU A 121 17.11 5.06 -9.91
N ARG A 122 18.04 5.37 -10.84
CA ARG A 122 17.87 5.07 -12.28
C ARG A 122 18.56 3.79 -12.72
N THR A 123 19.62 3.43 -12.02
CA THR A 123 20.43 2.22 -12.25
C THR A 123 20.91 1.65 -10.93
N LEU A 124 21.22 0.35 -10.93
CA LEU A 124 21.95 -0.29 -9.84
C LEU A 124 23.42 -0.50 -10.24
N PRO A 125 24.33 -0.68 -9.26
CA PRO A 125 25.71 -1.02 -9.54
C PRO A 125 25.82 -2.30 -10.40
N ASP A 126 26.76 -2.33 -11.34
CA ASP A 126 26.97 -3.48 -12.24
C ASP A 126 27.28 -4.78 -11.49
N THR A 127 27.87 -4.66 -10.29
CA THR A 127 28.22 -5.79 -9.43
C THR A 127 27.58 -5.64 -8.06
N LEU A 128 26.58 -6.48 -7.80
CA LEU A 128 25.98 -6.63 -6.46
C LEU A 128 26.74 -7.69 -5.64
N PRO A 129 26.75 -7.60 -4.30
CA PRO A 129 27.40 -8.59 -3.45
C PRO A 129 26.88 -10.01 -3.68
N ALA A 130 27.79 -10.99 -3.82
CA ALA A 130 27.42 -12.38 -4.06
C ALA A 130 26.67 -13.03 -2.88
N SER A 131 26.78 -12.43 -1.68
CA SER A 131 26.11 -12.85 -0.46
C SER A 131 24.65 -12.38 -0.35
N LEU A 132 24.19 -11.54 -1.29
CA LEU A 132 22.86 -10.93 -1.25
C LEU A 132 21.76 -11.97 -1.48
N LEU A 133 20.80 -11.99 -0.56
CA LEU A 133 19.66 -12.91 -0.52
C LEU A 133 18.32 -12.20 -0.78
N SER A 134 18.21 -10.92 -0.39
CA SER A 134 16.99 -10.12 -0.57
C SER A 134 17.35 -8.72 -1.08
N LEU A 135 16.72 -8.32 -2.18
CA LEU A 135 16.87 -7.01 -2.80
C LEU A 135 15.51 -6.37 -2.98
N ASN A 136 15.28 -5.25 -2.31
CA ASN A 136 14.10 -4.42 -2.46
C ASN A 136 14.49 -3.04 -3.00
N VAL A 137 14.01 -2.72 -4.21
CA VAL A 137 14.17 -1.44 -4.89
C VAL A 137 12.80 -0.92 -5.39
N TYR A 138 11.73 -1.29 -4.66
CA TYR A 138 10.37 -0.82 -4.85
C TYR A 138 10.29 0.71 -4.98
N GLY A 139 9.49 1.23 -5.90
CA GLY A 139 9.20 2.67 -6.00
C GLY A 139 10.44 3.52 -6.29
N ASN A 140 11.10 3.23 -7.41
CA ASN A 140 12.26 3.96 -7.92
C ASN A 140 12.03 4.34 -9.41
N GLU A 141 13.04 4.89 -10.07
CA GLU A 141 13.01 5.27 -11.49
C GLU A 141 13.90 4.34 -12.34
N LEU A 142 14.01 3.05 -11.98
CA LEU A 142 14.97 2.14 -12.62
C LEU A 142 14.63 1.89 -14.09
N GLU A 143 15.57 2.22 -14.97
CA GLU A 143 15.42 1.96 -16.41
C GLU A 143 15.76 0.51 -16.77
N ARG A 144 16.71 -0.09 -16.03
CA ARG A 144 17.15 -1.48 -16.21
C ARG A 144 17.73 -2.07 -14.93
N LEU A 145 17.67 -3.39 -14.79
CA LEU A 145 18.46 -4.12 -13.80
C LEU A 145 19.83 -4.55 -14.38
N PRO A 146 20.83 -4.84 -13.53
CA PRO A 146 22.08 -5.45 -13.96
C PRO A 146 21.83 -6.80 -14.66
N GLU A 147 22.59 -7.10 -15.71
CA GLU A 147 22.48 -8.36 -16.47
C GLU A 147 22.76 -9.59 -15.62
N SER A 148 23.58 -9.45 -14.57
CA SER A 148 23.96 -10.55 -13.68
C SER A 148 23.58 -10.22 -12.23
N LEU A 149 22.40 -10.67 -11.81
CA LEU A 149 21.99 -10.66 -10.42
C LEU A 149 22.69 -11.80 -9.63
N PRO A 150 22.88 -11.66 -8.30
CA PRO A 150 23.51 -12.69 -7.48
C PRO A 150 22.79 -14.04 -7.56
N GLU A 151 23.53 -15.13 -7.78
CA GLU A 151 22.95 -16.48 -7.92
C GLU A 151 22.21 -16.96 -6.65
N GLY A 152 22.63 -16.47 -5.48
CA GLY A 152 22.03 -16.78 -4.17
C GLY A 152 20.75 -16.00 -3.86
N LEU A 153 20.35 -15.05 -4.71
CA LEU A 153 19.21 -14.18 -4.46
C LEU A 153 17.90 -14.99 -4.39
N LYS A 154 17.13 -14.76 -3.32
CA LYS A 154 15.86 -15.44 -3.04
C LYS A 154 14.65 -14.52 -3.20
N GLU A 155 14.81 -13.24 -2.91
CA GLU A 155 13.74 -12.25 -2.96
C GLU A 155 14.20 -11.06 -3.80
N LEU A 156 13.38 -10.70 -4.79
CA LEU A 156 13.57 -9.51 -5.61
C LEU A 156 12.25 -8.76 -5.69
N ASP A 157 12.25 -7.52 -5.23
CA ASP A 157 11.13 -6.60 -5.37
C ASP A 157 11.58 -5.37 -6.13
N VAL A 158 11.04 -5.21 -7.34
CA VAL A 158 11.29 -4.08 -8.25
C VAL A 158 9.97 -3.41 -8.65
N ASN A 159 8.91 -3.63 -7.88
CA ASN A 159 7.60 -3.02 -8.13
C ASN A 159 7.70 -1.50 -8.27
N ASP A 160 6.78 -0.91 -9.03
CA ASP A 160 6.68 0.54 -9.24
C ASP A 160 8.00 1.17 -9.78
N ASN A 161 8.61 0.49 -10.76
CA ASN A 161 9.67 1.04 -11.62
C ASN A 161 9.15 1.09 -13.07
N GLU A 162 8.49 2.18 -13.46
CA GLU A 162 7.82 2.28 -14.74
C GLU A 162 8.81 2.15 -15.92
N SER A 163 8.47 1.34 -16.93
CA SER A 163 9.31 1.06 -18.11
C SER A 163 10.61 0.29 -17.82
N LEU A 164 10.68 -0.44 -16.70
CA LEU A 164 11.84 -1.24 -16.33
C LEU A 164 12.14 -2.35 -17.34
N GLN A 165 13.38 -2.41 -17.79
CA GLN A 165 13.91 -3.54 -18.55
C GLN A 165 14.48 -4.61 -17.61
N LEU A 166 13.81 -5.76 -17.58
CA LEU A 166 14.26 -6.94 -16.83
C LEU A 166 15.32 -7.74 -17.61
N PRO A 167 16.27 -8.40 -16.91
CA PRO A 167 17.26 -9.23 -17.57
C PRO A 167 16.61 -10.50 -18.12
N ASN A 168 17.18 -11.04 -19.20
CA ASN A 168 16.67 -12.24 -19.85
C ASN A 168 16.71 -13.49 -18.94
N ARG A 169 17.58 -13.49 -17.92
CA ARG A 169 17.74 -14.58 -16.96
C ARG A 169 17.67 -14.05 -15.54
N LEU A 170 16.72 -14.59 -14.78
CA LEU A 170 16.62 -14.37 -13.35
C LEU A 170 17.46 -15.40 -12.57
N PRO A 171 17.86 -15.10 -11.32
CA PRO A 171 18.59 -16.03 -10.47
C PRO A 171 17.86 -17.37 -10.31
N PRO A 172 18.58 -18.51 -10.39
CA PRO A 172 17.95 -19.84 -10.40
C PRO A 172 17.37 -20.26 -9.04
N ASN A 173 17.71 -19.54 -7.96
CA ASN A 173 17.25 -19.80 -6.59
C ASN A 173 16.16 -18.82 -6.12
N LEU A 174 15.67 -17.95 -7.01
CA LEU A 174 14.69 -16.94 -6.65
C LEU A 174 13.38 -17.59 -6.21
N GLU A 175 12.89 -17.24 -5.03
CA GLU A 175 11.67 -17.76 -4.42
C GLU A 175 10.50 -16.77 -4.49
N SER A 176 10.79 -15.46 -4.49
CA SER A 176 9.79 -14.38 -4.57
C SER A 176 10.22 -13.31 -5.57
N LEU A 177 9.32 -12.95 -6.48
CA LEU A 177 9.52 -11.90 -7.48
C LEU A 177 8.35 -10.92 -7.49
N GLY A 178 8.62 -9.65 -7.23
CA GLY A 178 7.71 -8.52 -7.45
C GLY A 178 8.17 -7.71 -8.65
N ILE A 179 7.31 -7.63 -9.67
CA ILE A 179 7.50 -6.87 -10.92
C ILE A 179 6.20 -6.13 -11.32
N ALA A 180 5.39 -5.75 -10.34
CA ALA A 180 4.16 -5.01 -10.52
C ALA A 180 4.44 -3.56 -11.00
N SER A 181 3.51 -3.00 -11.77
CA SER A 181 3.58 -1.61 -12.27
C SER A 181 4.87 -1.27 -13.04
N CYS A 182 5.50 -2.25 -13.69
CA CYS A 182 6.75 -2.04 -14.42
C CYS A 182 6.53 -1.70 -15.91
N GLY A 183 5.29 -1.70 -16.39
CA GLY A 183 4.95 -1.45 -17.80
C GLY A 183 5.30 -2.64 -18.72
N LEU A 184 5.42 -3.85 -18.19
CA LEU A 184 5.82 -5.04 -18.94
C LEU A 184 4.76 -5.47 -19.95
N THR A 185 5.20 -5.85 -21.14
CA THR A 185 4.33 -6.45 -22.17
C THR A 185 4.43 -7.98 -22.22
N GLU A 186 5.54 -8.52 -21.70
CA GLU A 186 5.81 -9.94 -21.55
C GLU A 186 6.56 -10.22 -20.24
N LEU A 187 6.44 -11.45 -19.73
CA LEU A 187 7.18 -11.90 -18.55
C LEU A 187 8.57 -12.42 -18.95
N PRO A 188 9.60 -12.24 -18.10
CA PRO A 188 10.90 -12.88 -18.30
C PRO A 188 10.79 -14.40 -18.09
N THR A 189 11.87 -15.12 -18.41
CA THR A 189 11.95 -16.55 -18.08
C THR A 189 11.97 -16.73 -16.57
N LEU A 190 10.93 -17.36 -16.03
CA LEU A 190 10.76 -17.58 -14.60
C LEU A 190 11.56 -18.81 -14.11
N PRO A 191 12.28 -18.72 -12.97
CA PRO A 191 13.02 -19.85 -12.43
C PRO A 191 12.08 -20.88 -11.77
N ASN A 192 12.45 -22.15 -11.84
CA ASN A 192 11.67 -23.26 -11.28
C ASN A 192 11.61 -23.29 -9.74
N SER A 193 12.41 -22.47 -9.05
CA SER A 193 12.38 -22.29 -7.60
C SER A 193 11.29 -21.31 -7.14
N LEU A 194 10.68 -20.56 -8.08
CA LEU A 194 9.79 -19.45 -7.76
C LEU A 194 8.52 -19.96 -7.07
N LYS A 195 8.21 -19.36 -5.93
CA LYS A 195 7.02 -19.67 -5.11
C LYS A 195 6.00 -18.55 -5.18
N ARG A 196 6.43 -17.31 -5.35
CA ARG A 196 5.54 -16.13 -5.41
C ARG A 196 5.92 -15.27 -6.60
N LEU A 197 4.93 -14.94 -7.40
CA LEU A 197 5.03 -13.97 -8.48
C LEU A 197 3.93 -12.92 -8.30
N ASP A 198 4.34 -11.66 -8.21
CA ASP A 198 3.48 -10.49 -8.33
C ASP A 198 3.89 -9.73 -9.60
N ALA A 199 3.00 -9.70 -10.58
CA ALA A 199 3.17 -9.00 -11.85
C ALA A 199 1.94 -8.15 -12.18
N ASP A 200 1.33 -7.59 -11.14
CA ASP A 200 0.11 -6.78 -11.24
C ASP A 200 0.34 -5.48 -12.01
N SER A 201 -0.74 -4.91 -12.55
CA SER A 201 -0.72 -3.59 -13.19
C SER A 201 0.32 -3.43 -14.32
N ASN A 202 0.46 -4.48 -15.14
CA ASN A 202 1.30 -4.47 -16.33
C ASN A 202 0.44 -4.47 -17.61
N GLN A 203 1.08 -4.59 -18.78
CA GLN A 203 0.43 -4.67 -20.08
C GLN A 203 0.50 -6.08 -20.68
N LEU A 204 0.58 -7.11 -19.84
CA LEU A 204 0.74 -8.50 -20.27
C LEU A 204 -0.51 -8.97 -21.04
N ARG A 205 -0.29 -9.53 -22.23
CA ARG A 205 -1.36 -10.12 -23.05
C ARG A 205 -1.47 -11.63 -22.93
N THR A 206 -0.36 -12.27 -22.58
CA THR A 206 -0.23 -13.71 -22.42
C THR A 206 0.73 -14.03 -21.28
N LEU A 207 0.55 -15.19 -20.67
CA LEU A 207 1.54 -15.81 -19.78
C LEU A 207 2.30 -16.91 -20.52
N PRO A 208 3.50 -17.28 -20.07
CA PRO A 208 4.20 -18.45 -20.59
C PRO A 208 3.36 -19.72 -20.45
N ASP A 209 3.41 -20.61 -21.46
CA ASP A 209 2.67 -21.88 -21.45
C ASP A 209 3.02 -22.78 -20.25
N THR A 210 4.23 -22.64 -19.74
CA THR A 210 4.73 -23.38 -18.57
C THR A 210 5.14 -22.43 -17.46
N LEU A 211 4.39 -22.45 -16.36
CA LEU A 211 4.71 -21.74 -15.14
C LEU A 211 5.59 -22.61 -14.20
N PRO A 212 6.36 -22.00 -13.28
CA PRO A 212 7.20 -22.73 -12.33
C PRO A 212 6.41 -23.77 -11.51
N ILE A 213 6.95 -24.98 -11.41
CA ILE A 213 6.27 -26.10 -10.72
C ILE A 213 6.14 -25.92 -9.21
N SER A 214 6.92 -25.02 -8.60
CA SER A 214 6.87 -24.69 -7.17
C SER A 214 5.97 -23.50 -6.85
N LEU A 215 5.33 -22.89 -7.86
CA LEU A 215 4.58 -21.65 -7.68
C LEU A 215 3.38 -21.89 -6.76
N LEU A 216 3.30 -21.09 -5.70
CA LEU A 216 2.23 -21.11 -4.70
C LEU A 216 1.27 -19.94 -4.88
N ASN A 217 1.81 -18.77 -5.26
CA ASN A 217 1.05 -17.54 -5.42
C ASN A 217 1.37 -16.92 -6.78
N LEU A 218 0.32 -16.66 -7.56
CA LEU A 218 0.38 -15.95 -8.82
C LEU A 218 -0.58 -14.76 -8.77
N SER A 219 -0.04 -13.55 -8.83
CA SER A 219 -0.80 -12.31 -9.05
C SER A 219 -0.41 -11.71 -10.40
N VAL A 220 -1.42 -11.56 -11.26
CA VAL A 220 -1.34 -10.92 -12.59
C VAL A 220 -2.56 -10.02 -12.81
N THR A 221 -3.02 -9.39 -11.73
CA THR A 221 -4.16 -8.48 -11.68
C THR A 221 -3.93 -7.27 -12.58
N SER A 222 -5.01 -6.69 -13.13
CA SER A 222 -4.96 -5.46 -13.92
C SER A 222 -4.00 -5.55 -15.12
N ASN A 223 -4.15 -6.62 -15.91
CA ASN A 223 -3.39 -6.85 -17.14
C ASN A 223 -4.33 -6.93 -18.35
N GLN A 224 -3.83 -7.36 -19.51
CA GLN A 224 -4.60 -7.50 -20.76
C GLN A 224 -4.75 -8.97 -21.17
N LEU A 225 -4.69 -9.91 -20.22
CA LEU A 225 -4.72 -11.35 -20.49
C LEU A 225 -6.08 -11.76 -21.06
N THR A 226 -6.08 -12.48 -22.19
CA THR A 226 -7.31 -13.04 -22.78
C THR A 226 -7.53 -14.50 -22.42
N GLN A 227 -6.47 -15.19 -21.99
CA GLN A 227 -6.46 -16.58 -21.57
C GLN A 227 -5.33 -16.84 -20.58
N LEU A 228 -5.51 -17.86 -19.74
CA LEU A 228 -4.46 -18.44 -18.90
C LEU A 228 -3.87 -19.68 -19.58
N PRO A 229 -2.67 -20.14 -19.19
CA PRO A 229 -2.14 -21.43 -19.62
C PRO A 229 -3.10 -22.56 -19.26
N GLU A 230 -3.28 -23.52 -20.16
CA GLU A 230 -4.20 -24.66 -19.96
C GLU A 230 -3.78 -25.55 -18.77
N THR A 231 -2.50 -25.55 -18.42
CA THR A 231 -1.95 -26.30 -17.29
C THR A 231 -1.34 -25.34 -16.26
N LEU A 232 -2.02 -25.19 -15.13
CA LEU A 232 -1.49 -24.46 -13.97
C LEU A 232 -0.68 -25.40 -13.06
N PRO A 233 0.34 -24.89 -12.32
CA PRO A 233 1.12 -25.69 -11.39
C PRO A 233 0.26 -26.35 -10.31
N ALA A 234 0.52 -27.63 -10.03
CA ALA A 234 -0.23 -28.41 -9.03
C ALA A 234 -0.02 -27.93 -7.59
N SER A 235 0.96 -27.05 -7.34
CA SER A 235 1.23 -26.43 -6.04
C SER A 235 0.47 -25.12 -5.82
N LEU A 236 -0.16 -24.57 -6.87
CA LEU A 236 -0.73 -23.22 -6.84
C LEU A 236 -1.87 -23.14 -5.83
N SER A 237 -1.75 -22.20 -4.89
CA SER A 237 -2.70 -21.97 -3.79
C SER A 237 -3.51 -20.69 -3.99
N PHE A 238 -2.91 -19.65 -4.57
CA PHE A 238 -3.56 -18.37 -4.83
C PHE A 238 -3.39 -17.98 -6.29
N LEU A 239 -4.51 -17.71 -6.97
CA LEU A 239 -4.57 -17.23 -8.34
C LEU A 239 -5.34 -15.91 -8.36
N MET A 240 -4.63 -14.81 -8.59
CA MET A 240 -5.21 -13.47 -8.69
C MET A 240 -5.07 -12.98 -10.13
N VAL A 241 -6.21 -12.92 -10.82
CA VAL A 241 -6.35 -12.56 -12.24
C VAL A 241 -7.45 -11.50 -12.44
N LEU A 242 -7.77 -10.77 -11.37
CA LEU A 242 -8.70 -9.65 -11.33
C LEU A 242 -8.42 -8.65 -12.46
N SER A 243 -9.46 -8.04 -13.02
CA SER A 243 -9.34 -6.95 -14.01
C SER A 243 -8.50 -7.32 -15.23
N ASN A 244 -8.85 -8.42 -15.88
CA ASN A 244 -8.24 -8.87 -17.14
C ASN A 244 -9.32 -8.99 -18.24
N ARG A 245 -8.99 -9.62 -19.36
CA ARG A 245 -9.92 -9.87 -20.49
C ARG A 245 -10.16 -11.37 -20.68
N LEU A 246 -10.08 -12.16 -19.59
CA LEU A 246 -10.20 -13.61 -19.67
C LEU A 246 -11.60 -14.00 -20.11
N THR A 247 -11.68 -14.85 -21.14
CA THR A 247 -12.96 -15.36 -21.67
C THR A 247 -13.36 -16.70 -21.06
N LYS A 248 -12.36 -17.44 -20.54
CA LYS A 248 -12.51 -18.73 -19.87
C LYS A 248 -11.41 -18.91 -18.82
N LEU A 249 -11.71 -19.72 -17.80
CA LEU A 249 -10.69 -20.30 -16.92
C LEU A 249 -10.22 -21.66 -17.49
N PRO A 250 -9.02 -22.15 -17.13
CA PRO A 250 -8.55 -23.48 -17.53
C PRO A 250 -9.49 -24.59 -17.03
N GLU A 251 -9.72 -25.61 -17.86
CA GLU A 251 -10.60 -26.74 -17.51
C GLU A 251 -10.09 -27.54 -16.31
N ASN A 252 -8.77 -27.59 -16.11
CA ASN A 252 -8.13 -28.34 -15.03
C ASN A 252 -7.52 -27.41 -13.98
N LEU A 253 -8.37 -26.94 -13.07
CA LEU A 253 -7.90 -26.16 -11.91
C LEU A 253 -7.21 -27.07 -10.87
N PRO A 254 -6.04 -26.67 -10.34
CA PRO A 254 -5.35 -27.40 -9.27
C PRO A 254 -6.18 -27.52 -7.99
N GLY A 255 -6.27 -28.73 -7.42
CA GLY A 255 -6.98 -28.97 -6.15
C GLY A 255 -6.31 -28.36 -4.91
N SER A 256 -5.12 -27.78 -5.06
CA SER A 256 -4.42 -27.01 -4.03
C SER A 256 -4.93 -25.58 -3.88
N LEU A 257 -5.73 -25.09 -4.83
CA LEU A 257 -6.23 -23.72 -4.83
C LEU A 257 -7.11 -23.45 -3.60
N ARG A 258 -6.86 -22.29 -3.00
CA ARG A 258 -7.58 -21.75 -1.84
C ARG A 258 -8.29 -20.45 -2.19
N CYS A 259 -7.80 -19.71 -3.16
CA CYS A 259 -8.44 -18.50 -3.65
C CYS A 259 -8.22 -18.33 -5.15
N ILE A 260 -9.29 -18.02 -5.86
CA ILE A 260 -9.31 -17.60 -7.26
C ILE A 260 -10.02 -16.24 -7.30
N SER A 261 -9.25 -15.18 -7.50
CA SER A 261 -9.79 -13.85 -7.75
C SER A 261 -9.83 -13.63 -9.27
N ALA A 262 -11.02 -13.74 -9.86
CA ALA A 262 -11.25 -13.60 -11.29
C ALA A 262 -12.33 -12.57 -11.60
N GLU A 263 -12.54 -11.59 -10.70
CA GLU A 263 -13.49 -10.52 -10.90
C GLU A 263 -13.07 -9.63 -12.10
N TYR A 264 -14.04 -8.90 -12.67
CA TYR A 264 -13.86 -7.95 -13.75
C TYR A 264 -13.12 -8.54 -14.96
N ASN A 265 -13.61 -9.69 -15.42
CA ASN A 265 -13.15 -10.39 -16.63
C ASN A 265 -14.30 -10.53 -17.64
N GLN A 266 -14.11 -11.35 -18.67
CA GLN A 266 -15.11 -11.63 -19.71
C GLN A 266 -15.60 -13.09 -19.65
N LEU A 267 -15.62 -13.69 -18.45
CA LEU A 267 -16.02 -15.07 -18.26
C LEU A 267 -17.53 -15.21 -18.52
N SER A 268 -17.90 -16.16 -19.38
CA SER A 268 -19.30 -16.50 -19.64
C SER A 268 -19.71 -17.85 -19.05
N GLN A 269 -18.72 -18.72 -18.80
CA GLN A 269 -18.89 -20.07 -18.28
C GLN A 269 -17.78 -20.38 -17.28
N LEU A 270 -18.03 -21.36 -16.42
CA LEU A 270 -17.07 -21.86 -15.45
C LEU A 270 -16.69 -23.31 -15.78
N PRO A 271 -15.43 -23.71 -15.54
CA PRO A 271 -14.99 -25.09 -15.70
C PRO A 271 -15.59 -25.98 -14.61
N ASP A 272 -15.30 -27.29 -14.67
CA ASP A 272 -15.69 -28.20 -13.60
C ASP A 272 -14.99 -27.86 -12.27
N LEU A 273 -15.78 -27.45 -11.28
CA LEU A 273 -15.31 -27.04 -9.96
C LEU A 273 -15.22 -28.21 -8.97
N ALA A 274 -15.58 -29.44 -9.35
CA ALA A 274 -15.67 -30.58 -8.44
C ALA A 274 -14.35 -30.98 -7.78
N ARG A 275 -13.21 -30.58 -8.35
CA ARG A 275 -11.87 -30.89 -7.84
C ARG A 275 -11.37 -29.89 -6.80
N LEU A 276 -12.07 -28.76 -6.62
CA LEU A 276 -11.68 -27.71 -5.70
C LEU A 276 -12.21 -28.00 -4.27
N PRO A 277 -11.43 -27.69 -3.23
CA PRO A 277 -11.84 -27.95 -1.86
C PRO A 277 -12.89 -26.95 -1.38
N GLN A 278 -13.65 -27.32 -0.34
CA GLN A 278 -14.74 -26.49 0.21
C GLN A 278 -14.28 -25.12 0.76
N ASN A 279 -13.02 -25.05 1.22
CA ASN A 279 -12.40 -23.83 1.70
C ASN A 279 -11.77 -22.98 0.58
N CYS A 280 -11.88 -23.41 -0.68
CA CYS A 280 -11.49 -22.57 -1.81
C CYS A 280 -12.55 -21.50 -2.03
N GLU A 281 -12.10 -20.26 -2.10
CA GLU A 281 -12.90 -19.10 -2.43
C GLU A 281 -12.72 -18.74 -3.91
N ILE A 282 -13.82 -18.45 -4.60
CA ILE A 282 -13.81 -18.05 -6.01
C ILE A 282 -14.62 -16.75 -6.11
N LEU A 283 -13.95 -15.68 -6.50
CA LEU A 283 -14.53 -14.36 -6.68
C LEU A 283 -14.73 -14.13 -8.19
N LEU A 284 -15.97 -13.89 -8.60
CA LEU A 284 -16.40 -13.79 -10.00
C LEU A 284 -17.13 -12.49 -10.34
N GLU A 285 -17.16 -11.52 -9.43
CA GLU A 285 -17.88 -10.25 -9.61
C GLU A 285 -17.53 -9.57 -10.95
N GLY A 286 -18.50 -9.00 -11.66
CA GLY A 286 -18.22 -8.21 -12.86
C GLY A 286 -17.84 -9.04 -14.09
N ASN A 287 -18.32 -10.29 -14.18
CA ASN A 287 -18.18 -11.14 -15.36
C ASN A 287 -19.53 -11.30 -16.08
N PRO A 288 -19.56 -11.32 -17.43
CA PRO A 288 -20.78 -11.56 -18.19
C PRO A 288 -21.20 -13.05 -18.18
N LEU A 289 -21.48 -13.59 -16.98
CA LEU A 289 -21.84 -14.99 -16.80
C LEU A 289 -23.14 -15.32 -17.56
N SER A 290 -23.14 -16.43 -18.29
CA SER A 290 -24.31 -16.88 -19.04
C SER A 290 -25.47 -17.24 -18.09
N THR A 291 -26.71 -17.10 -18.57
CA THR A 291 -27.91 -17.47 -17.79
C THR A 291 -27.87 -18.92 -17.31
N SER A 292 -27.32 -19.84 -18.12
CA SER A 292 -27.12 -21.24 -17.72
C SER A 292 -26.13 -21.37 -16.56
N THR A 293 -25.01 -20.63 -16.59
CA THR A 293 -24.02 -20.65 -15.52
C THR A 293 -24.60 -20.08 -14.23
N LEU A 294 -25.34 -18.96 -14.33
CA LEU A 294 -26.01 -18.36 -13.17
C LEU A 294 -27.05 -19.30 -12.55
N GLN A 295 -27.84 -20.01 -13.35
CA GLN A 295 -28.79 -21.02 -12.85
C GLN A 295 -28.08 -22.13 -12.07
N VAL A 296 -26.96 -22.63 -12.61
CA VAL A 296 -26.14 -23.63 -11.90
C VAL A 296 -25.63 -23.06 -10.58
N LEU A 297 -25.06 -21.85 -10.58
CA LEU A 297 -24.57 -21.20 -9.38
C LEU A 297 -25.67 -20.98 -8.32
N GLN A 298 -26.85 -20.53 -8.73
CA GLN A 298 -28.02 -20.41 -7.86
C GLN A 298 -28.42 -21.75 -7.24
N HIS A 299 -28.47 -22.83 -8.04
CA HIS A 299 -28.73 -24.17 -7.55
C HIS A 299 -27.67 -24.66 -6.56
N LEU A 300 -26.39 -24.34 -6.78
CA LEU A 300 -25.31 -24.67 -5.84
C LEU A 300 -25.45 -23.90 -4.52
N ARG A 301 -25.79 -22.60 -4.56
CA ARG A 301 -25.94 -21.75 -3.36
C ARG A 301 -27.08 -22.19 -2.46
N ILE A 302 -28.19 -22.68 -3.02
CA ILE A 302 -29.34 -23.17 -2.22
C ILE A 302 -29.20 -24.64 -1.80
N ASN A 303 -28.22 -25.38 -2.33
CA ASN A 303 -28.06 -26.80 -2.05
C ASN A 303 -27.34 -27.01 -0.71
N PRO A 304 -28.03 -27.52 0.34
CA PRO A 304 -27.42 -27.73 1.66
C PRO A 304 -26.37 -28.86 1.68
N TYR A 305 -26.33 -29.70 0.64
CA TYR A 305 -25.37 -30.80 0.49
C TYR A 305 -24.18 -30.44 -0.40
N TYR A 306 -24.09 -29.19 -0.88
CA TYR A 306 -22.95 -28.75 -1.67
C TYR A 306 -21.67 -28.69 -0.81
N GLN A 307 -20.65 -29.42 -1.23
CA GLN A 307 -19.33 -29.52 -0.56
C GLN A 307 -18.20 -28.94 -1.42
N GLY A 308 -18.54 -28.22 -2.50
CA GLY A 308 -17.57 -27.59 -3.38
C GLY A 308 -17.11 -26.21 -2.89
N PRO A 309 -16.34 -25.47 -3.70
CA PRO A 309 -15.79 -24.17 -3.35
C PRO A 309 -16.86 -23.12 -3.04
N ARG A 310 -16.52 -22.14 -2.20
CA ARG A 310 -17.33 -20.94 -1.97
C ARG A 310 -17.23 -20.02 -3.17
N ILE A 311 -18.35 -19.76 -3.83
CA ILE A 311 -18.40 -18.93 -5.03
C ILE A 311 -19.11 -17.63 -4.67
N ASN A 312 -18.38 -16.52 -4.77
CA ASN A 312 -18.91 -15.18 -4.63
C ASN A 312 -19.09 -14.57 -6.03
N TRP A 313 -20.33 -14.30 -6.38
CA TRP A 313 -20.72 -13.58 -7.58
C TRP A 313 -21.86 -12.65 -7.22
N SER A 314 -21.96 -11.54 -7.94
CA SER A 314 -23.00 -10.54 -7.71
C SER A 314 -24.21 -10.82 -8.62
N GLU A 315 -25.43 -10.69 -8.11
CA GLU A 315 -26.66 -10.79 -8.92
C GLU A 315 -26.82 -9.62 -9.93
N LEU A 316 -25.84 -8.71 -9.97
CA LEU A 316 -25.75 -7.58 -10.90
C LEU A 316 -25.12 -7.91 -12.27
N ASP A 317 -24.75 -9.17 -12.54
CA ASP A 317 -24.27 -9.64 -13.86
C ASP A 317 -25.35 -9.59 -14.98
N ASN A 318 -26.55 -9.06 -14.68
CA ASN A 318 -27.60 -8.76 -15.67
C ASN A 318 -27.39 -7.45 -16.44
N LEU A 319 -26.31 -6.71 -16.19
CA LEU A 319 -25.94 -5.51 -16.95
C LEU A 319 -24.61 -5.72 -17.68
N PRO A 320 -24.48 -5.29 -18.96
CA PRO A 320 -23.27 -5.51 -19.76
C PRO A 320 -22.04 -4.90 -19.08
N PRO A 321 -20.83 -5.45 -19.33
CA PRO A 321 -19.59 -5.03 -18.67
C PRO A 321 -19.41 -3.53 -18.90
N ALA A 322 -19.62 -2.77 -17.84
CA ALA A 322 -19.65 -1.34 -17.93
C ALA A 322 -18.20 -0.86 -17.83
N SER A 323 -17.60 -0.53 -18.97
CA SER A 323 -16.44 0.37 -19.07
C SER A 323 -16.59 1.52 -18.05
N LEU A 324 -15.51 2.06 -17.47
CA LEU A 324 -15.58 3.11 -16.44
C LEU A 324 -16.52 4.25 -16.87
N ARG A 325 -16.50 4.62 -18.16
CA ARG A 325 -17.42 5.60 -18.76
C ARG A 325 -18.91 5.24 -18.55
N ASN A 326 -19.26 3.96 -18.66
CA ASN A 326 -20.63 3.44 -18.55
C ASN A 326 -21.06 3.42 -17.07
N ILE A 327 -20.17 3.03 -16.14
CA ILE A 327 -20.46 3.09 -14.70
C ILE A 327 -20.66 4.54 -14.29
N VAL A 328 -19.77 5.45 -14.68
CA VAL A 328 -19.90 6.89 -14.43
C VAL A 328 -21.21 7.43 -15.00
N ALA A 329 -21.62 6.98 -16.20
CA ALA A 329 -22.91 7.35 -16.77
C ALA A 329 -24.10 6.92 -15.91
N THR A 330 -24.02 5.82 -15.16
CA THR A 330 -25.11 5.38 -14.24
C THR A 330 -25.31 6.29 -13.03
N TRP A 331 -24.29 7.08 -12.69
CA TRP A 331 -24.30 8.06 -11.60
C TRP A 331 -24.77 9.45 -12.03
N LEU A 332 -24.62 9.79 -13.31
CA LEU A 332 -24.88 11.13 -13.84
C LEU A 332 -26.34 11.29 -14.35
N PRO A 333 -26.93 12.50 -14.23
CA PRO A 333 -28.21 12.81 -14.87
C PRO A 333 -28.13 12.67 -16.40
N PRO A 334 -29.24 12.29 -17.09
CA PRO A 334 -29.25 12.08 -18.55
C PRO A 334 -28.69 13.23 -19.38
N GLU A 335 -28.89 14.47 -18.91
CA GLU A 335 -28.41 15.70 -19.56
C GLU A 335 -26.87 15.85 -19.52
N GLN A 336 -26.19 15.21 -18.57
CA GLN A 336 -24.75 15.31 -18.34
C GLN A 336 -23.96 14.10 -18.86
N GLN A 337 -24.64 12.96 -19.09
CA GLN A 337 -24.03 11.70 -19.55
C GLN A 337 -23.26 11.86 -20.87
N ASN A 338 -23.81 12.59 -21.85
CA ASN A 338 -23.16 12.76 -23.16
C ASN A 338 -21.93 13.68 -23.13
N ARG A 339 -21.86 14.64 -22.20
CA ARG A 339 -20.73 15.59 -22.11
C ARG A 339 -19.49 14.91 -21.53
N LEU A 340 -19.66 14.11 -20.48
CA LEU A 340 -18.58 13.49 -19.72
C LEU A 340 -18.16 12.12 -20.27
N ALA A 341 -18.98 11.49 -21.12
CA ALA A 341 -18.62 10.21 -21.75
C ALA A 341 -17.34 10.30 -22.60
N GLY A 342 -17.02 11.47 -23.14
CA GLY A 342 -15.75 11.71 -23.86
C GLY A 342 -14.55 11.83 -22.93
N ASP A 343 -14.70 12.57 -21.83
CA ASP A 343 -13.63 12.79 -20.84
C ASP A 343 -13.27 11.47 -20.15
N TRP A 344 -14.28 10.71 -19.71
CA TRP A 344 -14.09 9.45 -19.00
C TRP A 344 -13.62 8.29 -19.88
N ALA A 345 -13.75 8.39 -21.21
CA ALA A 345 -13.18 7.40 -22.13
C ALA A 345 -11.65 7.49 -22.21
N ASN A 346 -11.09 8.70 -22.06
CA ASN A 346 -9.64 8.89 -22.00
C ASN A 346 -9.11 8.56 -20.59
N ILE A 347 -9.85 8.96 -19.54
CA ILE A 347 -9.50 8.68 -18.14
C ILE A 347 -9.50 7.17 -17.85
N GLU A 348 -10.32 6.38 -18.53
CA GLU A 348 -10.33 4.91 -18.43
C GLU A 348 -9.00 4.25 -18.86
N THR A 349 -8.12 4.98 -19.55
CA THR A 349 -6.77 4.50 -19.90
C THR A 349 -5.69 4.88 -18.89
N GLU A 350 -6.03 5.71 -17.89
CA GLU A 350 -5.11 6.11 -16.82
C GLU A 350 -4.84 4.94 -15.86
N ALA A 351 -3.63 4.91 -15.27
CA ALA A 351 -3.26 3.91 -14.27
C ALA A 351 -4.26 3.92 -13.09
N ASN A 352 -4.54 2.76 -12.49
CA ASN A 352 -5.43 2.60 -11.34
C ASN A 352 -6.92 2.93 -11.56
N SER A 353 -7.31 3.37 -12.76
CA SER A 353 -8.71 3.63 -13.14
C SER A 353 -9.60 2.37 -13.04
N ALA A 354 -9.02 1.18 -13.23
CA ALA A 354 -9.72 -0.09 -13.05
C ALA A 354 -10.15 -0.30 -11.59
N ALA A 355 -9.27 -0.06 -10.61
CA ALA A 355 -9.60 -0.17 -9.19
C ALA A 355 -10.71 0.83 -8.80
N PHE A 356 -10.67 2.03 -9.37
CA PHE A 356 -11.73 3.02 -9.20
C PHE A 356 -13.06 2.60 -9.83
N SER A 357 -13.02 1.94 -10.99
CA SER A 357 -14.20 1.36 -11.64
C SER A 357 -14.87 0.31 -10.77
N VAL A 358 -14.08 -0.58 -10.15
CA VAL A 358 -14.55 -1.57 -9.17
C VAL A 358 -15.21 -0.88 -7.98
N PHE A 359 -14.55 0.13 -7.42
CA PHE A 359 -15.08 0.90 -6.30
C PHE A 359 -16.43 1.55 -6.64
N LEU A 360 -16.52 2.29 -7.76
CA LEU A 360 -17.77 2.93 -8.18
C LEU A 360 -18.87 1.94 -8.48
N HIS A 361 -18.52 0.78 -9.03
CA HIS A 361 -19.48 -0.29 -9.26
C HIS A 361 -20.02 -0.79 -7.92
N ARG A 362 -19.15 -1.20 -7.00
CA ARG A 362 -19.55 -1.63 -5.65
C ARG A 362 -20.40 -0.59 -4.94
N LEU A 363 -20.02 0.67 -5.02
CA LEU A 363 -20.81 1.77 -4.47
C LEU A 363 -22.22 1.86 -5.09
N ALA A 364 -22.34 1.59 -6.40
CA ALA A 364 -23.61 1.62 -7.14
C ALA A 364 -24.52 0.44 -6.79
N THR A 365 -23.93 -0.67 -6.35
CA THR A 365 -24.66 -1.89 -5.95
C THR A 365 -25.22 -1.80 -4.53
N THR A 366 -24.77 -0.83 -3.73
CA THR A 366 -25.33 -0.60 -2.40
C THR A 366 -26.82 -0.24 -2.49
N GLN A 367 -27.64 -0.70 -1.54
CA GLN A 367 -29.06 -0.37 -1.49
C GLN A 367 -29.31 1.16 -1.51
N ASN A 368 -28.34 1.94 -1.01
CA ASN A 368 -28.35 3.40 -1.02
C ASN A 368 -28.29 4.02 -2.41
N ALA A 369 -27.39 3.53 -3.27
CA ALA A 369 -27.30 4.03 -4.63
C ALA A 369 -28.59 3.77 -5.42
N ASN A 370 -29.31 2.69 -5.14
CA ASN A 370 -30.56 2.38 -5.83
C ASN A 370 -31.78 3.14 -5.28
N ASN A 371 -31.80 3.48 -3.99
CA ASN A 371 -32.99 4.03 -3.33
C ASN A 371 -32.89 5.54 -2.96
N ILE A 372 -31.72 6.18 -3.11
CA ILE A 372 -31.48 7.56 -2.65
C ILE A 372 -30.96 8.45 -3.80
N PRO A 373 -31.84 9.22 -4.47
CA PRO A 373 -31.48 10.10 -5.60
C PRO A 373 -30.40 11.14 -5.28
N GLU A 374 -30.41 11.71 -4.08
CA GLU A 374 -29.48 12.75 -3.66
C GLU A 374 -28.07 12.22 -3.38
N PHE A 375 -27.95 10.94 -2.98
CA PHE A 375 -26.66 10.27 -2.86
C PHE A 375 -26.00 10.12 -4.24
N LYS A 376 -26.78 9.74 -5.26
CA LYS A 376 -26.29 9.76 -6.65
C LYS A 376 -25.86 11.17 -7.08
N GLN A 377 -26.57 12.21 -6.67
CA GLN A 377 -26.21 13.60 -6.98
C GLN A 377 -24.88 14.03 -6.35
N GLN A 378 -24.59 13.58 -5.12
CA GLN A 378 -23.31 13.85 -4.45
C GLN A 378 -22.14 13.16 -5.17
N ILE A 379 -22.31 11.88 -5.52
CA ILE A 379 -21.31 11.13 -6.29
C ILE A 379 -21.14 11.75 -7.69
N ALA A 380 -22.21 12.15 -8.35
CA ALA A 380 -22.16 12.87 -9.64
C ALA A 380 -21.36 14.18 -9.56
N ALA A 381 -21.60 15.00 -8.52
CA ALA A 381 -20.87 16.24 -8.30
C ALA A 381 -19.38 16.00 -8.07
N TRP A 382 -19.03 14.91 -7.40
CA TRP A 382 -17.64 14.51 -7.18
C TRP A 382 -16.98 13.99 -8.47
N LEU A 383 -17.67 13.15 -9.25
CA LEU A 383 -17.17 12.68 -10.55
C LEU A 383 -16.90 13.84 -11.51
N LEU A 384 -17.69 14.91 -11.45
CA LEU A 384 -17.42 16.15 -12.19
C LEU A 384 -16.08 16.78 -11.79
N GLN A 385 -15.79 16.88 -10.48
CA GLN A 385 -14.52 17.44 -10.00
C GLN A 385 -13.31 16.59 -10.39
N LEU A 386 -13.48 15.26 -10.41
CA LEU A 386 -12.46 14.33 -10.88
C LEU A 386 -12.18 14.51 -12.37
N ALA A 387 -13.20 14.68 -13.21
CA ALA A 387 -13.00 14.90 -14.64
C ALA A 387 -12.10 16.13 -14.92
N ASP A 388 -12.26 17.19 -14.13
CA ASP A 388 -11.54 18.46 -14.31
C ASP A 388 -10.12 18.50 -13.67
N SER A 389 -9.74 17.50 -12.87
CA SER A 389 -8.55 17.59 -12.02
C SER A 389 -7.68 16.32 -12.01
N PRO A 390 -6.61 16.26 -12.83
CA PRO A 390 -5.73 15.08 -12.92
C PRO A 390 -5.08 14.66 -11.60
N THR A 391 -4.58 15.60 -10.79
CA THR A 391 -3.92 15.30 -9.50
C THR A 391 -4.88 14.66 -8.49
N LEU A 392 -6.09 15.19 -8.38
CA LEU A 392 -7.13 14.63 -7.52
C LEU A 392 -7.60 13.26 -8.03
N ARG A 393 -7.66 13.04 -9.36
CA ARG A 393 -7.95 11.71 -9.92
C ARG A 393 -6.91 10.69 -9.54
N GLU A 394 -5.64 11.00 -9.74
CA GLU A 394 -4.53 10.10 -9.45
C GLU A 394 -4.55 9.67 -7.97
N GLN A 395 -4.66 10.62 -7.05
CA GLN A 395 -4.81 10.34 -5.61
C GLN A 395 -6.05 9.49 -5.32
N THR A 396 -7.19 9.80 -5.93
CA THR A 396 -8.44 9.05 -5.76
C THR A 396 -8.32 7.61 -6.28
N PHE A 397 -7.61 7.40 -7.39
CA PHE A 397 -7.41 6.07 -7.96
C PHE A 397 -6.43 5.25 -7.12
N LEU A 398 -5.38 5.86 -6.58
CA LEU A 398 -4.48 5.22 -5.61
C LEU A 398 -5.24 4.78 -4.34
N ILE A 399 -6.09 5.65 -3.78
CA ILE A 399 -6.93 5.29 -2.62
C ILE A 399 -7.87 4.12 -2.96
N ALA A 400 -8.45 4.10 -4.16
CA ALA A 400 -9.29 2.99 -4.62
C ALA A 400 -8.51 1.68 -4.79
N GLN A 401 -7.25 1.75 -5.24
CA GLN A 401 -6.34 0.62 -5.39
C GLN A 401 -5.96 0.02 -4.03
N GLU A 402 -5.49 0.86 -3.09
CA GLU A 402 -5.15 0.42 -1.73
C GLU A 402 -6.35 -0.23 -1.02
N ALA A 403 -7.53 0.34 -1.22
CA ALA A 403 -8.77 -0.22 -0.68
C ALA A 403 -9.17 -1.56 -1.31
N SER A 404 -8.74 -1.83 -2.55
CA SER A 404 -9.00 -3.08 -3.26
C SER A 404 -8.01 -4.19 -2.90
N ALA A 405 -6.82 -3.84 -2.40
CA ALA A 405 -5.74 -4.79 -2.07
C ALA A 405 -5.96 -5.52 -0.72
N THR A 406 -6.74 -4.96 0.20
CA THR A 406 -7.07 -5.60 1.47
C THR A 406 -8.52 -6.11 1.45
N CYS A 407 -8.71 -7.43 1.54
CA CYS A 407 -10.00 -8.11 1.43
C CYS A 407 -11.18 -7.45 2.17
N GLU A 408 -12.36 -7.57 1.53
CA GLU A 408 -13.77 -7.51 1.98
C GLU A 408 -14.28 -6.35 2.87
N ASP A 409 -13.47 -5.62 3.64
CA ASP A 409 -13.99 -4.81 4.76
C ASP A 409 -13.89 -3.26 4.57
N ARG A 410 -13.51 -2.75 3.38
CA ARG A 410 -13.03 -1.34 3.25
C ARG A 410 -13.83 -0.33 2.42
N ILE A 411 -14.96 -0.65 1.77
CA ILE A 411 -15.66 0.33 0.89
C ILE A 411 -16.02 1.63 1.64
N THR A 412 -16.37 1.53 2.92
CA THR A 412 -16.67 2.65 3.81
C THR A 412 -15.45 3.56 4.07
N LEU A 413 -14.28 2.95 4.32
CA LEU A 413 -13.01 3.66 4.50
C LEU A 413 -12.64 4.44 3.24
N THR A 414 -12.78 3.78 2.08
CA THR A 414 -12.46 4.37 0.78
C THR A 414 -13.26 5.63 0.53
N HIS A 415 -14.56 5.64 0.83
CA HIS A 415 -15.39 6.83 0.67
C HIS A 415 -14.96 7.98 1.61
N ASN A 416 -14.63 7.69 2.87
CA ASN A 416 -14.13 8.69 3.82
C ASN A 416 -12.75 9.23 3.41
N ASP A 417 -11.85 8.36 2.96
CA ASP A 417 -10.50 8.73 2.51
C ASP A 417 -10.55 9.51 1.19
N MET A 418 -11.49 9.20 0.30
CA MET A 418 -11.77 10.01 -0.89
C MET A 418 -12.32 11.39 -0.53
N GLN A 419 -13.19 11.50 0.47
CA GLN A 419 -13.63 12.81 0.98
C GLN A 419 -12.47 13.61 1.59
N LYS A 420 -11.53 12.94 2.29
CA LYS A 420 -10.29 13.59 2.76
C LYS A 420 -9.43 14.08 1.59
N ALA A 421 -9.29 13.31 0.52
CA ALA A 421 -8.51 13.69 -0.67
C ALA A 421 -9.12 14.89 -1.41
N VAL A 422 -10.44 14.90 -1.63
CA VAL A 422 -11.15 16.06 -2.19
C VAL A 422 -10.92 17.29 -1.33
N MET A 423 -11.02 17.15 -0.02
CA MET A 423 -10.81 18.25 0.91
C MET A 423 -9.36 18.74 0.91
N LEU A 424 -8.38 17.83 0.85
CA LEU A 424 -6.97 18.18 0.75
C LEU A 424 -6.70 18.98 -0.53
N HIS A 425 -7.25 18.57 -1.66
CA HIS A 425 -7.14 19.29 -2.92
C HIS A 425 -7.78 20.69 -2.89
N GLU A 426 -8.96 20.82 -2.27
CA GLU A 426 -9.60 22.12 -2.05
C GLU A 426 -8.76 23.02 -1.14
N VAL A 427 -8.15 22.42 -0.12
CA VAL A 427 -7.18 23.08 0.75
C VAL A 427 -5.95 23.49 -0.04
N GLU A 428 -5.32 22.63 -0.84
CA GLU A 428 -4.14 22.96 -1.66
C GLU A 428 -4.37 24.15 -2.60
N LYS A 429 -5.60 24.30 -3.12
CA LYS A 429 -6.01 25.46 -3.93
C LYS A 429 -6.28 26.75 -3.12
N GLY A 430 -6.05 26.74 -1.80
CA GLY A 430 -6.18 27.89 -0.91
C GLY A 430 -7.62 28.28 -0.57
N LYS A 431 -8.62 27.40 -0.82
CA LYS A 431 -10.05 27.70 -0.62
C LYS A 431 -10.40 28.12 0.82
N TYR A 432 -9.62 27.64 1.80
CA TYR A 432 -9.90 27.78 3.22
C TYR A 432 -8.99 28.77 3.96
N ASP A 433 -8.05 29.41 3.27
CA ASP A 433 -7.00 30.23 3.89
C ASP A 433 -7.58 31.45 4.65
N GLU A 434 -8.73 31.98 4.21
CA GLU A 434 -9.46 33.08 4.88
C GLU A 434 -10.74 32.60 5.61
N LYS A 435 -11.02 31.29 5.61
CA LYS A 435 -12.29 30.70 6.04
C LYS A 435 -12.10 29.63 7.12
N LEU A 436 -11.30 29.93 8.13
CA LEU A 436 -11.00 29.01 9.23
C LEU A 436 -12.25 28.45 9.93
N PRO A 437 -13.34 29.21 10.18
CA PRO A 437 -14.56 28.64 10.76
C PRO A 437 -15.21 27.55 9.89
N GLU A 438 -15.19 27.71 8.56
CA GLU A 438 -15.72 26.70 7.63
C GLU A 438 -14.85 25.43 7.64
N LEU A 439 -13.52 25.60 7.69
CA LEU A 439 -12.57 24.50 7.79
C LEU A 439 -12.75 23.73 9.11
N MET A 440 -12.92 24.43 10.22
CA MET A 440 -13.11 23.84 11.55
C MET A 440 -14.43 23.07 11.64
N ALA A 441 -15.52 23.61 11.09
CA ALA A 441 -16.79 22.90 11.02
C ALA A 441 -16.67 21.58 10.23
N ARG A 442 -15.92 21.60 9.11
CA ARG A 442 -15.63 20.41 8.32
C ARG A 442 -14.72 19.42 9.05
N GLY A 443 -13.68 19.89 9.72
CA GLY A 443 -12.80 19.04 10.53
C GLY A 443 -13.57 18.31 11.63
N ARG A 444 -14.48 19.01 12.34
CA ARG A 444 -15.34 18.41 13.38
C ARG A 444 -16.28 17.36 12.81
N GLU A 445 -16.88 17.64 11.66
CA GLU A 445 -17.70 16.66 10.95
C GLU A 445 -16.90 15.42 10.56
N MET A 446 -15.70 15.56 10.00
CA MET A 446 -14.82 14.44 9.65
C MET A 446 -14.40 13.62 10.87
N PHE A 447 -14.05 14.28 11.98
CA PHE A 447 -13.77 13.61 13.24
C PHE A 447 -14.93 12.72 13.68
N ARG A 448 -16.17 13.24 13.64
CA ARG A 448 -17.37 12.47 13.99
C ARG A 448 -17.56 11.27 13.07
N LEU A 449 -17.36 11.44 11.76
CA LEU A 449 -17.50 10.35 10.78
C LEU A 449 -16.48 9.24 11.00
N GLU A 450 -15.24 9.59 11.38
CA GLU A 450 -14.18 8.64 11.73
C GLU A 450 -14.50 7.87 13.03
N GLN A 451 -15.02 8.55 14.05
CA GLN A 451 -15.46 7.88 15.29
C GLN A 451 -16.62 6.91 15.04
N LEU A 452 -17.61 7.30 14.22
CA LEU A 452 -18.71 6.42 13.83
C LEU A 452 -18.22 5.21 13.03
N GLU A 453 -17.14 5.36 12.27
CA GLU A 453 -16.57 4.27 11.48
C GLU A 453 -15.94 3.22 12.38
N ASN A 454 -15.16 3.66 13.37
CA ASN A 454 -14.56 2.79 14.38
C ASN A 454 -15.64 2.00 15.14
N ILE A 455 -16.73 2.68 15.53
CA ILE A 455 -17.88 2.05 16.21
C ILE A 455 -18.58 1.03 15.30
N ALA A 456 -18.79 1.37 14.02
CA ALA A 456 -19.41 0.46 13.07
C ALA A 456 -18.56 -0.79 12.85
N ARG A 457 -17.23 -0.64 12.76
CA ARG A 457 -16.29 -1.75 12.60
C ARG A 457 -16.29 -2.69 13.81
N GLU A 458 -16.30 -2.14 15.03
CA GLU A 458 -16.45 -2.92 16.25
C GLU A 458 -17.73 -3.75 16.21
N LYS A 459 -18.85 -3.13 15.80
CA LYS A 459 -20.15 -3.79 15.69
C LYS A 459 -20.14 -4.90 14.64
N VAL A 460 -19.61 -4.64 13.45
CA VAL A 460 -19.45 -5.62 12.37
C VAL A 460 -18.64 -6.81 12.85
N LYS A 461 -17.52 -6.59 13.54
CA LYS A 461 -16.68 -7.66 14.09
C LYS A 461 -17.45 -8.53 15.08
N ILE A 462 -18.29 -7.93 15.94
CA ILE A 462 -19.17 -8.66 16.86
C ILE A 462 -20.20 -9.49 16.07
N LEU A 463 -20.85 -8.90 15.06
CA LEU A 463 -21.86 -9.60 14.26
C LEU A 463 -21.28 -10.77 13.46
N LYS A 464 -20.08 -10.60 12.87
CA LYS A 464 -19.31 -11.67 12.20
C LYS A 464 -18.93 -12.79 13.17
N THR A 465 -18.55 -12.45 14.41
CA THR A 465 -18.24 -13.44 15.46
C THR A 465 -19.47 -14.24 15.91
N LEU A 466 -20.65 -13.63 15.86
CA LEU A 466 -21.93 -14.27 16.22
C LEU A 466 -22.54 -15.10 15.08
N ASN A 467 -21.83 -15.27 13.96
CA ASN A 467 -22.23 -16.07 12.82
C ASN A 467 -23.59 -15.65 12.22
N VAL A 468 -23.88 -14.35 12.27
CA VAL A 468 -25.07 -13.76 11.64
C VAL A 468 -24.83 -13.79 10.12
N ASN A 469 -25.64 -14.57 9.40
CA ASN A 469 -25.59 -14.58 7.93
C ASN A 469 -26.00 -13.20 7.38
N SER A 470 -25.34 -12.73 6.31
CA SER A 470 -25.58 -11.48 5.57
C SER A 470 -25.46 -10.17 6.38
N VAL A 471 -24.26 -9.88 6.90
CA VAL A 471 -23.94 -8.54 7.44
C VAL A 471 -23.30 -7.72 6.31
N ASP A 472 -23.97 -6.64 5.90
CA ASP A 472 -23.38 -5.64 5.02
C ASP A 472 -22.72 -4.54 5.89
N ASP A 473 -21.39 -4.47 5.80
CA ASP A 473 -20.55 -3.56 6.59
C ASP A 473 -20.88 -2.08 6.30
N ILE A 474 -21.30 -1.78 5.07
CA ILE A 474 -21.71 -0.45 4.63
C ILE A 474 -23.06 -0.10 5.26
N GLU A 475 -24.01 -1.06 5.29
CA GLU A 475 -25.32 -0.85 5.91
C GLU A 475 -25.23 -0.55 7.41
N VAL A 476 -24.34 -1.23 8.14
CA VAL A 476 -24.11 -0.96 9.57
C VAL A 476 -23.57 0.47 9.76
N TYR A 477 -22.61 0.90 8.94
CA TYR A 477 -22.03 2.23 9.04
C TYR A 477 -23.02 3.35 8.68
N LEU A 478 -23.71 3.20 7.56
CA LEU A 478 -24.73 4.17 7.11
C LEU A 478 -25.88 4.27 8.11
N ALA A 479 -26.27 3.16 8.74
CA ALA A 479 -27.28 3.18 9.79
C ALA A 479 -26.87 4.11 10.95
N TYR A 480 -25.59 4.10 11.37
CA TYR A 480 -25.12 5.05 12.38
C TYR A 480 -25.13 6.50 11.88
N GLN A 481 -24.57 6.76 10.70
CA GLN A 481 -24.52 8.12 10.13
C GLN A 481 -25.90 8.74 10.01
N VAL A 482 -26.87 7.99 9.49
CA VAL A 482 -28.22 8.48 9.26
C VAL A 482 -29.02 8.61 10.55
N LYS A 483 -28.99 7.59 11.41
CA LYS A 483 -29.78 7.63 12.65
C LYS A 483 -29.24 8.66 13.64
N LEU A 484 -27.93 8.96 13.60
CA LEU A 484 -27.29 9.97 14.43
C LEU A 484 -27.11 11.33 13.74
N LEU A 485 -27.57 11.47 12.50
CA LEU A 485 -27.44 12.66 11.67
C LEU A 485 -27.78 13.96 12.41
N ASN A 486 -28.99 14.04 12.94
CA ASN A 486 -29.49 15.23 13.61
C ASN A 486 -28.78 15.44 14.96
N SER A 487 -28.44 14.35 15.63
CA SER A 487 -27.85 14.40 16.97
C SER A 487 -26.38 14.82 16.96
N LEU A 488 -25.63 14.40 15.94
CA LEU A 488 -24.23 14.71 15.72
C LEU A 488 -24.01 15.85 14.71
N GLN A 489 -25.08 16.52 14.27
CA GLN A 489 -25.04 17.65 13.33
C GLN A 489 -24.21 17.35 12.06
N LEU A 490 -24.38 16.15 11.49
CA LEU A 490 -23.69 15.77 10.26
C LEU A 490 -24.39 16.49 9.10
N SER A 491 -23.70 17.44 8.47
CA SER A 491 -24.17 18.27 7.37
C SER A 491 -23.84 17.71 5.98
N SER A 492 -22.81 16.89 5.89
CA SER A 492 -22.39 16.12 4.71
C SER A 492 -23.23 14.86 4.49
N VAL A 493 -23.96 14.44 5.51
CA VAL A 493 -24.83 13.26 5.50
C VAL A 493 -26.29 13.74 5.30
N ASN A 494 -27.06 13.05 4.46
CA ASN A 494 -28.38 13.52 4.02
C ASN A 494 -29.53 13.17 5.00
N LYS A 495 -30.47 14.10 5.19
CA LYS A 495 -31.64 14.05 6.11
C LYS A 495 -32.78 13.11 5.69
N GLU A 496 -32.84 12.70 4.43
CA GLU A 496 -33.98 11.93 3.90
C GLU A 496 -33.78 10.41 3.83
N MET A 497 -32.66 9.90 4.37
CA MET A 497 -32.33 8.46 4.39
C MET A 497 -33.18 7.62 5.38
N ARG A 498 -34.50 7.82 5.44
CA ARG A 498 -35.36 7.40 6.56
C ARG A 498 -35.75 5.90 6.63
N PHE A 499 -35.30 5.04 5.73
CA PHE A 499 -35.75 3.64 5.73
C PHE A 499 -34.59 2.65 5.66
N PHE A 500 -34.10 2.25 6.84
CA PHE A 500 -33.31 1.03 7.01
C PHE A 500 -34.14 0.02 7.79
N GLY A 501 -34.75 -0.92 7.06
CA GLY A 501 -35.21 -2.17 7.64
C GLY A 501 -34.02 -3.14 7.63
N VAL A 502 -33.63 -3.66 8.79
CA VAL A 502 -32.63 -4.73 8.97
C VAL A 502 -31.14 -4.34 9.03
N SER A 503 -30.79 -3.13 9.49
CA SER A 503 -29.45 -2.92 10.08
C SER A 503 -29.48 -3.50 11.51
N HIS A 504 -28.62 -4.46 11.87
CA HIS A 504 -28.52 -5.06 13.22
C HIS A 504 -28.06 -4.08 14.34
N VAL A 505 -28.29 -2.78 14.15
CA VAL A 505 -28.01 -1.65 15.06
C VAL A 505 -29.26 -1.37 15.90
N THR A 506 -29.14 -1.58 17.21
CA THR A 506 -30.20 -1.38 18.20
C THR A 506 -30.29 0.06 18.68
N ALA A 507 -31.35 0.41 19.42
CA ALA A 507 -31.48 1.74 20.02
C ALA A 507 -30.36 2.02 21.05
N ASP A 508 -29.94 1.00 21.80
CA ASP A 508 -28.87 1.13 22.79
C ASP A 508 -27.51 1.34 22.12
N ASP A 509 -27.26 0.68 20.98
CA ASP A 509 -26.06 0.90 20.17
C ASP A 509 -25.97 2.36 19.71
N LEU A 510 -27.08 2.97 19.29
CA LEU A 510 -27.13 4.36 18.84
C LEU A 510 -26.87 5.34 19.97
N LEU A 511 -27.48 5.12 21.14
CA LEU A 511 -27.26 5.98 22.32
C LEU A 511 -25.81 5.91 22.80
N SER A 512 -25.25 4.70 22.82
CA SER A 512 -23.84 4.48 23.15
C SER A 512 -22.91 5.18 22.15
N ALA A 513 -23.17 5.00 20.84
CA ALA A 513 -22.39 5.62 19.79
C ALA A 513 -22.43 7.15 19.87
N GLU A 514 -23.61 7.74 20.04
CA GLU A 514 -23.77 9.18 20.21
C GLU A 514 -22.95 9.71 21.39
N THR A 515 -23.07 9.07 22.55
CA THR A 515 -22.37 9.48 23.77
C THR A 515 -20.86 9.39 23.60
N ARG A 516 -20.37 8.29 22.98
CA ARG A 516 -18.95 8.08 22.68
C ARG A 516 -18.41 9.17 21.75
N VAL A 517 -19.10 9.47 20.65
CA VAL A 517 -18.65 10.50 19.70
C VAL A 517 -18.63 11.89 20.34
N LYS A 518 -19.68 12.27 21.09
CA LYS A 518 -19.74 13.59 21.75
C LYS A 518 -18.64 13.76 22.81
N THR A 519 -18.40 12.70 23.59
CA THR A 519 -17.33 12.69 24.61
C THR A 519 -15.96 12.79 23.95
N ALA A 520 -15.71 11.97 22.93
CA ALA A 520 -14.46 11.97 22.18
C ALA A 520 -14.20 13.32 21.50
N GLU A 521 -15.23 14.00 20.97
CA GLU A 521 -15.02 15.31 20.33
C GLU A 521 -14.64 16.40 21.35
N ASN A 522 -15.20 16.37 22.55
CA ASN A 522 -14.80 17.32 23.59
C ASN A 522 -13.39 17.06 24.13
N GLN A 523 -12.92 15.81 24.11
CA GLN A 523 -11.63 15.43 24.71
C GLN A 523 -10.49 15.44 23.69
N ASP A 524 -10.70 14.85 22.52
CA ASP A 524 -9.63 14.46 21.60
C ASP A 524 -9.57 15.32 20.33
N PHE A 525 -10.60 16.13 20.04
CA PHE A 525 -10.68 16.87 18.77
C PHE A 525 -9.48 17.81 18.54
N SER A 526 -8.99 18.50 19.57
CA SER A 526 -7.83 19.40 19.44
C SER A 526 -6.58 18.65 19.00
N ARG A 527 -6.34 17.48 19.61
CA ARG A 527 -5.20 16.61 19.27
C ARG A 527 -5.37 15.98 17.88
N TRP A 528 -6.58 15.55 17.53
CA TRP A 528 -6.86 15.01 16.21
C TRP A 528 -6.65 16.08 15.12
N LEU A 529 -7.15 17.29 15.34
CA LEU A 529 -7.03 18.40 14.39
C LEU A 529 -5.56 18.75 14.13
N SER A 530 -4.73 18.78 15.18
CA SER A 530 -3.32 19.13 15.03
C SER A 530 -2.55 18.13 14.15
N GLN A 531 -2.99 16.88 14.13
CA GLN A 531 -2.43 15.82 13.30
C GLN A 531 -3.03 15.74 11.90
N TRP A 532 -4.14 16.45 11.65
CA TRP A 532 -4.90 16.35 10.40
C TRP A 532 -4.20 17.09 9.24
N SER A 533 -3.87 16.37 8.16
CA SER A 533 -3.07 16.88 7.04
C SER A 533 -3.64 18.14 6.35
N PRO A 534 -4.96 18.26 6.10
CA PRO A 534 -5.54 19.48 5.55
C PRO A 534 -5.32 20.70 6.46
N TRP A 535 -5.41 20.54 7.79
CA TRP A 535 -5.12 21.62 8.73
C TRP A 535 -3.65 22.03 8.68
N LYS A 536 -2.71 21.07 8.72
CA LYS A 536 -1.26 21.34 8.60
C LYS A 536 -0.93 22.11 7.32
N SER A 537 -1.55 21.74 6.20
CA SER A 537 -1.36 22.39 4.90
C SER A 537 -1.86 23.85 4.90
N VAL A 538 -2.98 24.13 5.57
CA VAL A 538 -3.46 25.52 5.75
C VAL A 538 -2.49 26.28 6.64
N VAL A 539 -2.11 25.74 7.79
CA VAL A 539 -1.17 26.37 8.74
C VAL A 539 0.15 26.74 8.06
N GLN A 540 0.72 25.84 7.26
CA GLN A 540 1.94 26.06 6.51
C GLN A 540 1.83 27.26 5.55
N ARG A 541 0.65 27.50 4.95
CA ARG A 541 0.42 28.64 4.05
C ARG A 541 0.09 29.95 4.77
N ILE A 542 -0.74 29.90 5.82
CA ILE A 542 -1.22 31.12 6.49
C ILE A 542 -0.25 31.65 7.55
N GLU A 543 0.63 30.80 8.10
CA GLU A 543 1.60 31.11 9.15
C GLU A 543 2.92 30.29 8.94
N PRO A 544 3.63 30.47 7.82
CA PRO A 544 4.80 29.66 7.46
C PRO A 544 5.94 29.73 8.48
N GLU A 545 6.16 30.89 9.10
CA GLU A 545 7.22 31.09 10.09
C GLU A 545 6.97 30.27 11.37
N ARG A 546 5.72 30.25 11.86
CA ARG A 546 5.35 29.47 13.05
C ARG A 546 5.40 27.97 12.76
N TYR A 547 4.97 27.58 11.57
CA TYR A 547 5.06 26.20 11.12
C TYR A 547 6.53 25.73 11.08
N ALA A 548 7.42 26.52 10.47
CA ALA A 548 8.85 26.23 10.45
C ALA A 548 9.46 26.14 11.86
N ALA A 549 9.10 27.05 12.77
CA ALA A 549 9.56 27.01 14.15
C ALA A 549 9.05 25.79 14.94
N ALA A 550 7.82 25.31 14.64
CA ALA A 550 7.29 24.10 15.24
C ALA A 550 8.01 22.84 14.70
N VAL A 551 8.31 22.80 13.41
CA VAL A 551 9.13 21.75 12.80
C VAL A 551 10.53 21.73 13.44
N GLU A 552 11.15 22.88 13.66
CA GLU A 552 12.44 22.97 14.38
C GLU A 552 12.34 22.45 15.83
N LYS A 553 11.26 22.77 16.53
CA LYS A 553 10.98 22.20 17.87
C LYS A 553 10.79 20.69 17.83
N GLN A 554 10.15 20.15 16.78
CA GLN A 554 9.99 18.70 16.59
C GLN A 554 11.34 18.02 16.41
N TYR A 555 12.21 18.57 15.56
CA TYR A 555 13.58 18.10 15.41
C TYR A 555 14.34 18.14 16.74
N HIS A 556 14.29 19.26 17.46
CA HIS A 556 14.94 19.38 18.77
C HIS A 556 14.41 18.37 19.80
N ALA A 557 13.10 18.09 19.79
CA ALA A 557 12.50 17.11 20.69
C ALA A 557 12.90 15.67 20.33
N LEU A 558 12.99 15.33 19.05
CA LEU A 558 13.49 14.04 18.57
C LEU A 558 14.96 13.81 18.92
N GLU A 559 15.77 14.84 18.81
CA GLU A 559 17.21 14.75 19.06
C GLU A 559 17.52 14.71 20.57
N ASN A 560 16.87 15.56 21.36
CA ASN A 560 17.30 15.82 22.74
C ASN A 560 16.35 15.30 23.83
N ILE A 561 15.07 15.07 23.52
CA ILE A 561 14.05 14.69 24.54
C ILE A 561 13.64 13.22 24.38
N TYR A 562 13.49 12.77 23.14
CA TYR A 562 13.04 11.42 22.81
C TYR A 562 13.98 10.31 23.34
N PRO A 563 15.32 10.37 23.16
CA PRO A 563 16.21 9.31 23.62
C PRO A 563 16.18 9.14 25.13
N ASP A 564 16.15 10.25 25.88
CA ASP A 564 16.10 10.25 27.34
C ASP A 564 14.78 9.72 27.87
N LYS A 565 13.64 10.12 27.28
CA LYS A 565 12.31 9.59 27.65
C LYS A 565 12.20 8.09 27.37
N LEU A 566 12.68 7.63 26.22
CA LEU A 566 12.65 6.23 25.82
C LEU A 566 13.54 5.37 26.73
N ALA A 567 14.75 5.82 27.03
CA ALA A 567 15.65 5.12 27.95
C ALA A 567 15.08 5.03 29.37
N ALA A 568 14.49 6.12 29.88
CA ALA A 568 13.86 6.15 31.19
C ALA A 568 12.65 5.20 31.28
N GLU A 569 11.80 5.16 30.25
CA GLU A 569 10.60 4.34 30.26
C GLU A 569 10.89 2.84 30.05
N LEU A 570 11.86 2.50 29.20
CA LEU A 570 12.33 1.12 29.08
C LEU A 570 12.99 0.61 30.36
N ALA A 571 13.76 1.47 31.05
CA ALA A 571 14.35 1.15 32.35
C ALA A 571 13.29 0.96 33.44
N ALA A 572 12.26 1.82 33.49
CA ALA A 572 11.17 1.74 34.46
C ALA A 572 10.33 0.46 34.32
N ASN A 573 10.19 -0.06 33.10
CA ASN A 573 9.42 -1.28 32.83
C ASN A 573 10.28 -2.56 32.77
N GLY A 574 11.60 -2.46 33.00
CA GLY A 574 12.52 -3.60 32.95
C GLY A 574 12.67 -4.23 31.55
N MET A 575 12.40 -3.46 30.51
CA MET A 575 12.40 -3.89 29.09
C MET A 575 13.64 -3.40 28.34
N THR A 576 14.72 -3.06 29.05
CA THR A 576 15.97 -2.58 28.43
C THR A 576 16.59 -3.65 27.55
N GLY A 577 16.64 -3.39 26.23
CA GLY A 577 17.20 -4.29 25.23
C GLY A 577 16.18 -5.16 24.47
N ASP A 578 14.88 -5.02 24.77
CA ASP A 578 13.80 -5.68 24.01
C ASP A 578 13.47 -4.87 22.74
N VAL A 579 13.67 -5.47 21.57
CA VAL A 579 13.51 -4.82 20.26
C VAL A 579 12.05 -4.51 19.95
N ASP A 580 11.12 -5.35 20.38
CA ASP A 580 9.68 -5.13 20.17
C ASP A 580 9.15 -4.08 21.14
N ALA A 581 9.59 -4.11 22.40
CA ALA A 581 9.27 -3.07 23.36
C ALA A 581 9.82 -1.71 22.90
N ASN A 582 11.05 -1.66 22.38
CA ASN A 582 11.66 -0.45 21.87
C ASN A 582 10.87 0.13 20.67
N ARG A 583 10.41 -0.73 19.75
CA ARG A 583 9.59 -0.31 18.60
C ARG A 583 8.22 0.24 19.03
N ILE A 584 7.54 -0.43 19.96
CA ILE A 584 6.18 -0.05 20.40
C ILE A 584 6.24 1.21 21.29
N VAL A 585 7.12 1.21 22.29
CA VAL A 585 7.30 2.34 23.22
C VAL A 585 7.87 3.54 22.48
N GLY A 586 8.87 3.33 21.62
CA GLY A 586 9.46 4.38 20.79
C GLY A 586 8.41 5.06 19.90
N LYS A 587 7.61 4.29 19.15
CA LYS A 587 6.52 4.88 18.35
C LYS A 587 5.56 5.70 19.20
N ARG A 588 5.12 5.18 20.35
CA ARG A 588 4.20 5.90 21.24
C ARG A 588 4.80 7.21 21.77
N ILE A 589 6.04 7.20 22.26
CA ILE A 589 6.71 8.42 22.77
C ILE A 589 6.88 9.45 21.65
N ASN A 590 7.22 8.99 20.44
CA ASN A 590 7.32 9.87 19.28
C ASN A 590 5.95 10.51 18.95
N ASP A 591 4.90 9.70 18.83
CA ASP A 591 3.54 10.17 18.53
C ASP A 591 3.01 11.13 19.63
N GLU A 592 3.42 10.94 20.89
CA GLU A 592 3.14 11.86 22.00
C GLU A 592 3.90 13.19 21.87
N LEU A 593 5.22 13.16 21.68
CA LEU A 593 6.04 14.36 21.55
C LEU A 593 5.65 15.21 20.34
N MET A 594 5.47 14.57 19.18
CA MET A 594 5.05 15.27 17.95
C MET A 594 3.65 15.85 18.13
N GLY A 595 2.73 15.06 18.71
CA GLY A 595 1.37 15.49 18.98
C GLY A 595 1.29 16.71 19.91
N GLU A 596 2.12 16.77 20.96
CA GLU A 596 2.19 17.93 21.87
C GLU A 596 2.64 19.20 21.14
N ILE A 597 3.64 19.10 20.27
CA ILE A 597 4.18 20.25 19.52
C ILE A 597 3.20 20.72 18.45
N ASP A 598 2.61 19.79 17.69
CA ASP A 598 1.57 20.09 16.71
C ASP A 598 0.34 20.75 17.36
N MET A 599 -0.05 20.27 18.54
CA MET A 599 -1.16 20.83 19.32
C MET A 599 -0.84 22.25 19.81
N ALA A 600 0.37 22.47 20.33
CA ALA A 600 0.81 23.81 20.72
C ALA A 600 0.80 24.79 19.53
N LEU A 601 1.32 24.38 18.38
CA LEU A 601 1.28 25.17 17.14
C LEU A 601 -0.17 25.52 16.76
N THR A 602 -1.08 24.55 16.81
CA THR A 602 -2.49 24.74 16.48
C THR A 602 -3.14 25.80 17.37
N HIS A 603 -2.89 25.75 18.69
CA HIS A 603 -3.38 26.75 19.63
C HIS A 603 -2.77 28.15 19.38
N GLU A 604 -1.47 28.23 19.12
CA GLU A 604 -0.77 29.48 18.82
C GLU A 604 -1.34 30.15 17.56
N VAL A 605 -1.53 29.38 16.48
CA VAL A 605 -2.05 29.87 15.19
C VAL A 605 -3.49 30.34 15.35
N LEU A 606 -4.35 29.56 16.00
CA LEU A 606 -5.73 29.95 16.24
C LEU A 606 -5.82 31.19 17.15
N SER A 607 -4.93 31.33 18.13
CA SER A 607 -4.86 32.53 18.97
C SER A 607 -4.43 33.77 18.16
N ALA A 608 -3.40 33.64 17.32
CA ALA A 608 -2.91 34.72 16.47
C ALA A 608 -3.98 35.21 15.48
N LYS A 609 -4.85 34.31 15.00
CA LYS A 609 -5.97 34.63 14.10
C LYS A 609 -7.27 35.02 14.83
N GLY A 610 -7.26 35.13 16.17
CA GLY A 610 -8.45 35.46 16.97
C GLY A 610 -9.55 34.40 16.93
N ALA A 611 -9.19 33.16 16.64
CA ALA A 611 -10.07 32.03 16.37
C ALA A 611 -9.98 30.91 17.44
N SER A 612 -9.45 31.20 18.63
CA SER A 612 -9.30 30.22 19.71
C SER A 612 -10.62 29.57 20.15
N SER A 613 -11.73 30.29 20.06
CA SER A 613 -13.07 29.78 20.39
C SER A 613 -13.53 28.64 19.45
N LEU A 614 -12.88 28.43 18.31
CA LEU A 614 -13.20 27.32 17.41
C LEU A 614 -12.81 25.95 17.99
N LEU A 615 -11.98 25.90 19.05
CA LEU A 615 -11.62 24.69 19.79
C LEU A 615 -12.48 24.42 21.02
N ASP A 616 -13.39 25.32 21.39
CA ASP A 616 -14.22 25.16 22.57
C ASP A 616 -15.07 23.87 22.51
N ASN A 617 -15.39 23.33 23.68
CA ASN A 617 -16.25 22.16 23.81
C ASN A 617 -17.62 22.45 23.22
N LEU A 618 -18.06 21.61 22.29
CA LEU A 618 -19.26 21.84 21.51
C LEU A 618 -20.48 21.15 22.13
N TRP A 619 -20.25 20.07 22.89
CA TRP A 619 -21.30 19.29 23.53
C TRP A 619 -21.34 19.58 25.04
N MET A 620 -22.52 19.86 25.58
CA MET A 620 -22.71 20.00 27.04
C MET A 620 -22.61 18.62 27.71
N GLU A 621 -21.78 18.50 28.75
CA GLU A 621 -21.78 17.33 29.63
C GLU A 621 -23.13 17.27 30.36
N TYR A 622 -24.01 16.34 29.96
CA TYR A 622 -25.04 15.88 30.89
C TYR A 622 -24.32 15.06 31.96
N LEU A 623 -23.93 15.74 33.05
CA LEU A 623 -23.57 15.11 34.31
C LEU A 623 -24.71 14.19 34.74
N ILE A 624 -24.62 12.92 34.38
CA ILE A 624 -25.35 11.86 35.09
C ILE A 624 -24.62 11.75 36.43
N SER A 625 -25.14 12.48 37.44
CA SER A 625 -24.77 12.27 38.83
C SER A 625 -25.06 10.81 39.22
N PRO A 626 -24.24 10.22 40.10
CA PRO A 626 -24.17 8.76 40.33
C PRO A 626 -25.47 8.12 40.81
#